data_AF-A0A4R8QNH3-F1
#
_entry.id   AF-A0A4R8QNH3-F1
#
_cell.length_a   1.000
_cell.length_b   1.000
_cell.length_c   1.000
_cell.angle_alpha   90.00
_cell.angle_beta   90.00
_cell.angle_gamma   90.00
#
_symmetry.space_group_name_H-M   'P 1'
#
loop_
_entity.id
_entity.type
_entity.pdbx_description
1 polymer ?
#
loop_
_entity_poly.entity_id
_entity_poly.type
_entity_poly.pdbx_seq_one_letter_code
_entity_poly.pdbx_strand_id
1 'polypeptide(L)'
;MTLYFAYGSNLSPTQMAARCPGARLVGLAYLPGYEFIINERQFANVVVAATGPAVAPTRVYGVLYTLTQADEDTLDRCEGVPWAYEKQTLPVVRQRGEVVGEAGGGDAVSALVYVDAARTAPGRPREEYVGRMNRGIAEAGAIGLPAEYVRAVLRAWIPEPEGGGGAEGIVDPFL
;
A
#
# COMPACT_ATOMS: atom_id res chain seq x y z
N MET A 1 -8.51 -18.34 -3.46
CA MET A 1 -7.30 -17.50 -3.40
C MET A 1 -7.70 -16.10 -3.78
N THR A 2 -7.41 -15.13 -2.92
CA THR A 2 -7.80 -13.72 -3.08
C THR A 2 -6.59 -12.92 -3.54
N LEU A 3 -6.72 -12.04 -4.54
CA LEU A 3 -5.69 -11.05 -4.82
C LEU A 3 -5.85 -9.90 -3.84
N TYR A 4 -4.76 -9.47 -3.20
CA TYR A 4 -4.73 -8.38 -2.24
C TYR A 4 -3.75 -7.31 -2.71
N PHE A 5 -4.20 -6.05 -2.69
CA PHE A 5 -3.39 -4.89 -3.04
C PHE A 5 -3.04 -4.10 -1.77
N ALA A 6 -1.75 -4.09 -1.43
CA ALA A 6 -1.19 -3.38 -0.30
C ALA A 6 -0.61 -2.03 -0.73
N TYR A 7 -1.04 -0.94 -0.10
CA TYR A 7 -0.51 0.42 -0.33
C TYR A 7 0.07 1.07 0.94
N GLY A 8 -0.15 0.45 2.11
CA GLY A 8 0.37 0.89 3.41
C GLY A 8 1.54 0.02 3.91
N SER A 9 1.65 -0.21 5.23
CA SER A 9 2.79 -0.97 5.79
C SER A 9 2.97 -2.40 5.23
N ASN A 10 1.91 -3.03 4.70
CA ASN A 10 1.97 -4.32 4.01
C ASN A 10 2.67 -4.24 2.63
N LEU A 11 3.14 -3.07 2.21
CA LEU A 11 4.14 -2.94 1.13
C LEU A 11 5.39 -3.79 1.42
N SER A 12 5.73 -4.02 2.70
CA SER A 12 6.85 -4.84 3.15
C SER A 12 6.57 -6.34 2.98
N PRO A 13 7.28 -7.07 2.09
CA PRO A 13 7.20 -8.53 2.03
C PRO A 13 7.63 -9.18 3.34
N THR A 14 8.56 -8.58 4.09
CA THR A 14 8.96 -9.08 5.42
C THR A 14 7.78 -9.07 6.40
N GLN A 15 7.04 -7.96 6.47
CA GLN A 15 5.84 -7.87 7.31
C GLN A 15 4.76 -8.87 6.83
N MET A 16 4.55 -8.96 5.52
CA MET A 16 3.57 -9.88 4.95
C MET A 16 3.91 -11.34 5.21
N ALA A 17 5.17 -11.75 5.13
CA ALA A 17 5.58 -13.12 5.42
C ALA A 17 5.35 -13.49 6.89
N ALA A 18 5.50 -12.54 7.81
CA ALA A 18 5.26 -12.77 9.23
C ALA A 18 3.76 -12.86 9.57
N ARG A 19 2.93 -11.97 9.01
CA ARG A 19 1.47 -11.96 9.22
C ARG A 19 0.75 -13.09 8.49
N CYS A 20 1.19 -13.36 7.26
CA CYS A 20 0.49 -14.18 6.29
C CYS A 20 1.47 -15.16 5.62
N PRO A 21 1.88 -16.25 6.30
CA PRO A 21 2.87 -17.20 5.76
C PRO A 21 2.43 -17.90 4.47
N GLY A 22 1.12 -17.95 4.19
CA GLY A 22 0.58 -18.51 2.96
C GLY A 22 0.57 -17.52 1.78
N ALA A 23 0.81 -16.24 2.04
CA ALA A 23 0.77 -15.20 1.03
C ALA A 23 1.94 -15.34 0.05
N ARG A 24 1.69 -15.05 -1.22
CA ARG A 24 2.74 -15.02 -2.26
C ARG A 24 2.79 -13.66 -2.92
N LEU A 25 3.99 -13.10 -3.01
CA LEU A 25 4.26 -11.89 -3.78
C LEU A 25 3.96 -12.13 -5.27
N VAL A 26 3.12 -11.27 -5.85
CA VAL A 26 2.76 -11.29 -7.26
C VAL A 26 3.57 -10.27 -8.06
N GLY A 27 3.78 -9.09 -7.49
CA GLY A 27 4.49 -7.98 -8.14
C GLY A 27 3.88 -6.63 -7.80
N LEU A 28 4.22 -5.60 -8.58
CA LEU A 28 3.71 -4.24 -8.40
C LEU A 28 2.42 -4.00 -9.19
N ALA A 29 1.59 -3.11 -8.66
CA ALA A 29 0.42 -2.59 -9.35
C ALA A 29 0.17 -1.14 -8.92
N TYR A 30 -0.78 -0.49 -9.59
CA TYR A 30 -1.32 0.78 -9.13
C TYR A 30 -2.84 0.81 -9.17
N LEU A 31 -3.43 1.56 -8.25
CA LEU A 31 -4.84 1.85 -8.13
C LEU A 31 -5.12 3.23 -8.78
N PRO A 32 -5.74 3.28 -9.97
CA PRO A 32 -6.00 4.54 -10.68
C PRO A 32 -7.18 5.31 -10.07
N GLY A 33 -7.11 6.64 -10.10
CA GLY A 33 -8.20 7.52 -9.62
C GLY A 33 -8.30 7.63 -8.11
N TYR A 34 -7.25 7.22 -7.39
CA TYR A 34 -7.14 7.34 -5.94
C TYR A 34 -5.90 8.15 -5.56
N GLU A 35 -5.96 8.75 -4.38
CA GLU A 35 -4.87 9.45 -3.72
C GLU A 35 -4.50 8.75 -2.42
N PHE A 36 -3.20 8.71 -2.13
CA PHE A 36 -2.69 8.20 -0.86
C PHE A 36 -2.75 9.32 0.18
N ILE A 37 -3.26 8.99 1.36
CA ILE A 37 -3.20 9.86 2.52
C ILE A 37 -2.71 9.09 3.74
N ILE A 38 -2.26 9.83 4.75
CA ILE A 38 -2.38 9.36 6.12
C ILE A 38 -3.66 9.97 6.67
N ASN A 39 -4.57 9.15 7.17
CA ASN A 39 -5.84 9.66 7.69
C ASN A 39 -5.72 10.12 9.15
N GLU A 40 -6.82 10.62 9.70
CA GLU A 40 -6.94 11.04 11.10
C GLU A 40 -6.70 9.93 12.14
N ARG A 41 -6.76 8.65 11.73
CA ARG A 41 -6.31 7.52 12.57
C ARG A 41 -4.80 7.28 12.51
N GLN A 42 -4.07 8.12 11.78
CA GLN A 42 -2.61 8.11 11.69
C GLN A 42 -2.02 6.93 10.90
N PHE A 43 -2.84 6.28 10.08
CA PHE A 43 -2.47 5.16 9.21
C PHE A 43 -2.73 5.48 7.72
N ALA A 44 -2.09 4.71 6.82
CA ALA A 44 -2.28 4.87 5.38
C ALA A 44 -3.72 4.60 4.97
N ASN A 45 -4.28 5.47 4.13
CA ASN A 45 -5.57 5.24 3.50
C ASN A 45 -5.51 5.66 2.03
N VAL A 46 -6.48 5.19 1.25
CA VAL A 46 -6.73 5.65 -0.12
C VAL A 46 -8.07 6.36 -0.18
N VAL A 47 -8.12 7.50 -0.86
CA VAL A 47 -9.34 8.27 -1.08
C VAL A 47 -9.55 8.48 -2.57
N VAL A 48 -10.81 8.58 -3.00
CA VAL A 48 -11.13 8.88 -4.40
C VAL A 48 -10.57 10.26 -4.73
N ALA A 49 -9.78 10.33 -5.80
CA ALA A 49 -9.16 11.57 -6.23
C ALA A 49 -10.20 12.55 -6.76
N ALA A 50 -9.92 13.85 -6.62
CA ALA A 50 -10.71 14.86 -7.28
C ALA A 50 -10.64 14.69 -8.81
N THR A 51 -11.76 14.87 -9.50
CA THR A 51 -11.82 14.79 -10.96
C THR A 51 -12.21 16.13 -11.54
N GLY A 52 -11.58 16.55 -12.64
CA GLY A 52 -11.96 17.74 -13.37
C GLY A 52 -11.07 18.02 -14.58
N PRO A 53 -11.45 18.96 -15.46
CA PRO A 53 -10.72 19.23 -16.70
C PRO A 53 -9.27 19.67 -16.51
N ALA A 54 -8.96 20.26 -15.35
CA ALA A 54 -7.63 20.75 -15.00
C ALA A 54 -6.89 19.87 -13.96
N VAL A 55 -7.49 18.74 -13.54
CA VAL A 55 -6.91 17.85 -12.53
C VAL A 55 -6.22 16.69 -13.25
N ALA A 56 -4.92 16.54 -13.03
CA ALA A 56 -4.17 15.43 -13.59
C ALA A 56 -4.63 14.10 -12.96
N PRO A 57 -4.70 13.00 -13.73
CA PRO A 57 -5.09 11.70 -13.19
C PRO A 57 -4.05 11.21 -12.17
N THR A 58 -4.54 10.81 -11.00
CA THR A 58 -3.71 10.29 -9.91
C THR A 58 -3.76 8.76 -9.86
N ARG A 59 -2.75 8.18 -9.22
CA ARG A 59 -2.66 6.75 -8.96
C ARG A 59 -1.87 6.47 -7.69
N VAL A 60 -2.26 5.43 -6.98
CA VAL A 60 -1.54 4.92 -5.81
C VAL A 60 -0.82 3.64 -6.20
N TYR A 61 0.50 3.60 -6.07
CA TYR A 61 1.25 2.37 -6.29
C TYR A 61 1.24 1.49 -5.04
N GLY A 62 1.30 0.19 -5.26
CA GLY A 62 1.30 -0.80 -4.21
C GLY A 62 1.83 -2.15 -4.67
N VAL A 63 1.80 -3.10 -3.74
CA VAL A 63 2.25 -4.48 -3.95
C VAL A 63 1.05 -5.42 -4.00
N LEU A 64 1.03 -6.31 -4.98
CA LEU A 64 0.06 -7.37 -5.10
C LEU A 64 0.55 -8.66 -4.44
N TYR A 65 -0.35 -9.29 -3.68
CA TYR A 65 -0.16 -10.62 -3.10
C TYR A 65 -1.33 -11.53 -3.47
N THR A 66 -1.11 -12.84 -3.53
CA THR A 66 -2.20 -13.82 -3.39
C THR A 66 -2.33 -14.23 -1.93
N LEU A 67 -3.55 -14.30 -1.41
CA LEU A 67 -3.87 -14.75 -0.07
C LEU A 67 -4.58 -16.10 -0.09
N THR A 68 -4.26 -16.95 0.89
CA THR A 68 -5.15 -18.02 1.33
C THR A 68 -6.28 -17.46 2.19
N GLN A 69 -7.30 -18.27 2.50
CA GLN A 69 -8.38 -17.83 3.39
C GLN A 69 -7.84 -17.48 4.80
N ALA A 70 -6.90 -18.28 5.33
CA ALA A 70 -6.31 -18.04 6.64
C ALA A 70 -5.47 -16.76 6.69
N ASP A 71 -4.82 -16.39 5.58
CA ASP A 71 -4.11 -15.12 5.44
C ASP A 71 -5.10 -13.94 5.45
N GLU A 72 -6.20 -14.04 4.70
CA GLU A 72 -7.26 -13.02 4.68
C GLU A 72 -7.90 -12.84 6.06
N ASP A 73 -8.23 -13.93 6.76
CA ASP A 73 -8.79 -13.87 8.11
C ASP A 73 -7.81 -13.22 9.11
N THR A 74 -6.51 -13.37 8.88
CA THR A 74 -5.47 -12.72 9.70
C THR A 74 -5.37 -11.24 9.40
N LEU A 75 -5.39 -10.84 8.13
CA LEU A 75 -5.46 -9.44 7.75
C LEU A 75 -6.74 -8.78 8.26
N ASP A 76 -7.89 -9.44 8.21
CA ASP A 76 -9.14 -8.88 8.74
C ASP A 76 -9.01 -8.48 10.22
N ARG A 77 -8.26 -9.25 11.03
CA ARG A 77 -7.94 -8.88 12.42
C ARG A 77 -6.94 -7.74 12.50
N CYS A 78 -5.84 -7.80 11.73
CA CYS A 78 -4.79 -6.76 11.75
C CYS A 78 -5.30 -5.39 11.26
N GLU A 79 -6.17 -5.39 10.24
CA GLU A 79 -6.78 -4.20 9.66
C GLU A 79 -8.05 -3.78 10.44
N GLY A 80 -8.43 -4.53 11.47
CA GLY A 80 -9.52 -4.22 12.39
C GLY A 80 -10.89 -4.15 11.72
N VAL A 81 -11.16 -5.05 10.78
CA VAL A 81 -12.45 -5.12 10.06
C VAL A 81 -13.60 -5.41 11.03
N PRO A 82 -14.77 -4.74 10.90
CA PRO A 82 -15.08 -3.63 9.98
C PRO A 82 -14.91 -2.23 10.61
N TRP A 83 -14.29 -2.12 11.78
CA TRP A 83 -14.24 -0.88 12.57
C TRP A 83 -13.18 0.11 12.10
N ALA A 84 -12.06 -0.42 11.63
CA ALA A 84 -10.88 0.32 11.24
C ALA A 84 -10.81 0.50 9.72
N TYR A 85 -10.88 -0.60 8.97
CA TYR A 85 -11.03 -0.61 7.53
C TYR A 85 -12.21 -1.50 7.13
N GLU A 86 -12.75 -1.24 5.95
CA GLU A 86 -13.68 -2.13 5.24
C GLU A 86 -12.98 -2.81 4.06
N LYS A 87 -13.50 -3.97 3.67
CA LYS A 87 -13.03 -4.71 2.49
C LYS A 87 -13.71 -4.19 1.24
N GLN A 88 -12.93 -3.69 0.29
CA GLN A 88 -13.40 -3.33 -1.04
C GLN A 88 -12.71 -4.18 -2.11
N THR A 89 -13.43 -4.52 -3.17
CA THR A 89 -12.83 -5.13 -4.37
C THR A 89 -12.66 -4.04 -5.43
N LEU A 90 -11.43 -3.63 -5.68
CA LEU A 90 -11.12 -2.51 -6.59
C LEU A 90 -10.29 -2.97 -7.79
N PRO A 91 -10.48 -2.35 -8.97
CA PRO A 91 -9.65 -2.63 -10.13
C PRO A 91 -8.26 -1.99 -9.96
N VAL A 92 -7.21 -2.79 -9.98
CA VAL A 92 -5.82 -2.34 -9.97
C VAL A 92 -5.12 -2.76 -11.25
N VAL A 93 -4.20 -1.94 -11.72
CA VAL A 93 -3.47 -2.19 -12.96
C VAL A 93 -2.09 -2.74 -12.61
N ARG A 94 -1.81 -3.97 -13.05
CA ARG A 94 -0.51 -4.60 -12.84
C ARG A 94 0.59 -3.83 -13.58
N GLN A 95 1.70 -3.56 -12.90
CA GLN A 95 2.89 -3.02 -13.55
C GLN A 95 3.59 -4.17 -14.27
N ARG A 96 3.61 -4.14 -15.60
CA ARG A 96 4.48 -5.03 -16.38
C ARG A 96 5.93 -4.58 -16.20
N GLY A 97 6.86 -5.53 -16.09
CA GLY A 97 8.29 -5.22 -16.08
C GLY A 97 8.67 -4.44 -17.34
N GLU A 98 9.62 -3.52 -17.22
CA GLU A 98 10.03 -2.63 -18.31
C GLU A 98 10.41 -3.43 -19.57
N VAL A 99 9.51 -3.42 -20.57
CA VAL A 99 9.95 -3.39 -21.96
C VAL A 99 9.97 -1.91 -22.31
N VAL A 100 11.17 -1.36 -22.43
CA VAL A 100 11.41 0.02 -22.86
C VAL A 100 10.72 0.21 -24.22
N GLY A 101 9.60 0.94 -24.26
CA GLY A 101 8.96 1.26 -25.53
C GLY A 101 7.47 1.59 -25.54
N GLU A 102 6.66 1.21 -24.54
CA GLU A 102 5.22 1.49 -24.61
C GLU A 102 4.66 2.15 -23.34
N ALA A 103 4.20 3.39 -23.52
CA ALA A 103 3.42 4.12 -22.54
C ALA A 103 2.05 3.45 -22.38
N GLY A 104 1.85 2.76 -21.25
CA GLY A 104 0.52 2.37 -20.75
C GLY A 104 0.01 1.04 -21.29
N GLY A 105 0.18 -0.04 -20.53
CA GLY A 105 -0.33 -1.36 -20.90
C GLY A 105 -0.19 -2.40 -19.79
N GLY A 106 -0.75 -2.11 -18.61
CA GLY A 106 -0.90 -3.13 -17.56
C GLY A 106 -2.27 -3.82 -17.64
N ASP A 107 -2.34 -5.09 -17.26
CA ASP A 107 -3.61 -5.81 -17.17
C ASP A 107 -4.36 -5.37 -15.90
N ALA A 108 -5.60 -4.89 -16.07
CA ALA A 108 -6.48 -4.58 -14.94
C ALA A 108 -6.98 -5.88 -14.28
N VAL A 109 -6.84 -5.98 -12.96
CA VAL A 109 -7.29 -7.12 -12.16
C VAL A 109 -8.06 -6.62 -10.95
N SER A 110 -9.08 -7.38 -10.52
CA SER A 110 -9.79 -7.11 -9.27
C SER A 110 -8.97 -7.60 -8.08
N ALA A 111 -8.74 -6.73 -7.10
CA ALA A 111 -8.05 -7.07 -5.86
C ALA A 111 -8.81 -6.57 -4.64
N LEU A 112 -8.72 -7.31 -3.54
CA LEU A 112 -9.09 -6.87 -2.21
C LEU A 112 -8.21 -5.68 -1.81
N VAL A 113 -8.85 -4.63 -1.31
CA VAL A 113 -8.24 -3.42 -0.77
C VAL A 113 -8.94 -3.11 0.54
N TYR A 114 -8.17 -2.89 1.61
CA TYR A 114 -8.69 -2.37 2.86
C TYR A 114 -8.77 -0.84 2.76
N VAL A 115 -9.96 -0.27 2.91
CA VAL A 115 -10.20 1.20 2.78
C VAL A 115 -10.92 1.71 4.02
N ASP A 116 -10.52 2.85 4.55
CA ASP A 116 -11.26 3.53 5.63
C ASP A 116 -12.17 4.59 4.99
N ALA A 117 -13.39 4.17 4.63
CA ALA A 117 -14.37 5.05 3.99
C ALA A 117 -15.01 6.06 4.96
N ALA A 118 -14.97 5.79 6.26
CA ALA A 118 -15.54 6.65 7.29
C ALA A 118 -14.63 7.83 7.62
N ARG A 119 -13.31 7.64 7.56
CA ARG A 119 -12.31 8.61 8.03
C ARG A 119 -11.31 8.91 6.92
N THR A 120 -11.68 9.90 6.12
CA THR A 120 -10.97 10.32 4.91
C THR A 120 -10.22 11.65 5.09
N ALA A 121 -10.34 12.29 6.26
CA ALA A 121 -9.62 13.52 6.55
C ALA A 121 -8.11 13.25 6.74
N PRO A 122 -7.24 14.15 6.26
CA PRO A 122 -5.80 13.99 6.36
C PRO A 122 -5.31 14.20 7.81
N GLY A 123 -4.31 13.41 8.20
CA GLY A 123 -3.66 13.43 9.52
C GLY A 123 -2.13 13.32 9.40
N ARG A 124 -1.48 13.00 10.52
CA ARG A 124 -0.02 12.77 10.60
C ARG A 124 0.25 11.31 10.98
N PRO A 125 1.28 10.67 10.42
CA PRO A 125 1.57 9.27 10.73
C PRO A 125 1.99 9.13 12.18
N ARG A 126 1.63 7.98 12.76
CA ARG A 126 2.12 7.59 14.08
C ARG A 126 3.61 7.25 13.98
N GLU A 127 4.39 7.58 15.01
CA GLU A 127 5.85 7.42 14.99
C GLU A 127 6.29 5.97 14.71
N GLU A 128 5.68 4.97 15.36
CA GLU A 128 5.94 3.54 15.05
C GLU A 128 5.58 3.17 13.60
N TYR A 129 4.52 3.78 13.08
CA TYR A 129 4.03 3.48 11.74
C TYR A 129 4.98 4.00 10.66
N VAL A 130 5.69 5.10 10.92
CA VAL A 130 6.72 5.64 10.03
C VAL A 130 7.81 4.59 9.77
N GLY A 131 8.26 3.87 10.81
CA GLY A 131 9.24 2.79 10.65
C GLY A 131 8.73 1.69 9.71
N ARG A 132 7.52 1.18 9.96
CA ARG A 132 6.90 0.12 9.16
C ARG A 132 6.68 0.54 7.70
N MET A 133 6.24 1.77 7.48
CA MET A 133 6.12 2.34 6.14
C MET A 133 7.47 2.48 5.46
N ASN A 134 8.52 2.95 6.15
CA ASN A 134 9.85 3.06 5.58
C ASN A 134 10.45 1.71 5.18
N ARG A 135 10.27 0.65 5.99
CA ARG A 135 10.61 -0.72 5.59
C ARG A 135 9.84 -1.13 4.34
N GLY A 136 8.53 -0.89 4.32
CA GLY A 136 7.69 -1.18 3.16
C GLY A 136 8.13 -0.44 1.90
N ILE A 137 8.48 0.85 1.99
CA ILE A 137 8.98 1.66 0.89
C ILE A 137 10.31 1.11 0.37
N ALA A 138 11.24 0.76 1.27
CA ALA A 138 12.55 0.24 0.89
C ALA A 138 12.44 -1.12 0.17
N GLU A 139 11.69 -2.05 0.76
CA GLU A 139 11.50 -3.39 0.19
C GLU A 139 10.66 -3.34 -1.11
N ALA A 140 9.64 -2.48 -1.17
CA ALA A 140 8.89 -2.24 -2.40
C ALA A 140 9.77 -1.56 -3.48
N GLY A 141 10.71 -0.69 -3.09
CA GLY A 141 11.70 -0.10 -3.99
C GLY A 141 12.59 -1.17 -4.63
N ALA A 142 13.02 -2.17 -3.86
CA ALA A 142 13.83 -3.29 -4.37
C ALA A 142 13.10 -4.17 -5.40
N ILE A 143 11.76 -4.16 -5.42
CA ILE A 143 10.93 -4.85 -6.42
C ILE A 143 10.47 -3.93 -7.57
N GLY A 144 10.92 -2.66 -7.59
CA GLY A 144 10.68 -1.72 -8.70
C GLY A 144 9.63 -0.62 -8.44
N LEU A 145 9.27 -0.35 -7.18
CA LEU A 145 8.35 0.74 -6.84
C LEU A 145 8.95 2.07 -7.36
N PRO A 146 8.22 2.88 -8.16
CA PRO A 146 8.83 4.05 -8.77
C PRO A 146 9.34 5.06 -7.74
N ALA A 147 10.63 5.39 -7.80
CA ALA A 147 11.27 6.35 -6.88
C ALA A 147 10.60 7.74 -6.95
N GLU A 148 10.14 8.13 -8.13
CA GLU A 148 9.36 9.35 -8.36
C GLU A 148 8.05 9.34 -7.57
N TYR A 149 7.34 8.21 -7.51
CA TYR A 149 6.12 8.07 -6.72
C TYR A 149 6.41 8.16 -5.22
N VAL A 150 7.48 7.50 -4.76
CA VAL A 150 7.92 7.60 -3.36
C VAL A 150 8.19 9.06 -3.00
N ARG A 151 9.00 9.77 -3.82
CA ARG A 151 9.37 11.17 -3.55
C ARG A 151 8.17 12.13 -3.63
N ALA A 152 7.33 12.01 -4.65
CA ALA A 152 6.24 12.96 -4.88
C ALA A 152 5.01 12.70 -4.01
N VAL A 153 4.74 11.44 -3.64
CA VAL A 153 3.53 11.05 -2.92
C VAL A 153 3.85 10.60 -1.50
N LEU A 154 4.61 9.52 -1.33
CA LEU A 154 4.79 8.92 0.00
C LEU A 154 5.58 9.82 0.96
N ARG A 155 6.60 10.53 0.46
CA ARG A 155 7.43 11.44 1.28
C ARG A 155 6.72 12.72 1.71
N ALA A 156 5.59 13.07 1.10
CA ALA A 156 4.73 14.13 1.62
C ALA A 156 4.10 13.76 2.98
N TRP A 157 4.00 12.46 3.28
CA TRP A 157 3.34 11.95 4.48
C TRP A 157 4.27 11.22 5.44
N ILE A 158 5.25 10.47 4.91
CA ILE A 158 6.13 9.57 5.67
C ILE A 158 7.55 10.15 5.70
N PRO A 159 7.96 10.74 6.84
CA PRO A 159 9.33 11.20 7.02
C PRO A 159 10.36 10.09 6.80
N GLU A 160 11.54 10.47 6.32
CA GLU A 160 12.67 9.55 6.23
C GLU A 160 13.15 9.15 7.63
N PRO A 161 13.74 7.96 7.80
CA PRO A 161 14.30 7.57 9.09
C PRO A 161 15.46 8.51 9.46
N GLU A 162 15.44 9.04 10.67
CA GLU A 162 16.55 9.86 11.18
C GLU A 162 17.81 8.99 11.33
N GLY A 163 18.94 9.44 10.79
CA GLY A 163 20.26 8.81 11.04
C GLY A 163 20.61 7.57 10.22
N GLY A 164 19.88 7.24 9.14
CA GLY A 164 20.27 6.14 8.24
C GLY A 164 20.15 4.74 8.85
N GLY A 165 19.48 4.60 10.00
CA GLY A 165 19.20 3.32 10.64
C GLY A 165 18.38 2.42 9.72
N GLY A 166 18.93 1.26 9.38
CA GLY A 166 18.25 0.22 8.63
C GLY A 166 17.03 -0.33 9.37
N ALA A 167 16.28 -1.21 8.71
CA ALA A 167 15.02 -1.79 9.19
C ALA A 167 15.11 -2.65 10.48
N GLU A 168 16.24 -2.64 11.20
CA GLU A 168 16.46 -3.39 12.43
C GLU A 168 15.65 -2.78 13.59
N GLY A 169 14.87 -3.62 14.28
CA GLY A 169 14.08 -3.22 15.45
C GLY A 169 12.67 -2.70 15.17
N ILE A 170 12.19 -2.70 13.91
CA ILE A 170 10.80 -2.34 13.59
C ILE A 170 9.86 -3.46 14.01
N VAL A 171 9.30 -3.34 15.22
CA VAL A 171 8.29 -4.23 15.78
C VAL A 171 6.94 -3.93 15.13
N ASP A 172 6.26 -4.98 14.65
CA ASP A 172 4.86 -4.89 14.23
C ASP A 172 3.98 -5.23 15.45
N PRO A 173 3.21 -4.28 16.00
CA PRO A 173 2.41 -4.51 17.21
C PRO A 173 1.22 -5.47 16.99
N PHE A 174 1.02 -5.93 15.75
CA PHE A 174 -0.05 -6.85 15.37
C PHE A 174 0.46 -8.30 15.15
N LEU A 175 1.74 -8.56 15.44
CA LEU A 175 2.36 -9.90 15.46
C LEU A 175 2.49 -10.43 16.89
#